data_AF-A0A3B0P054-F1
#
_entry.id   AF-A0A3B0P054-F1
#
_cell.length_a   1.000
_cell.length_b   1.000
_cell.length_c   1.000
_cell.angle_alpha   90.00
_cell.angle_beta   90.00
_cell.angle_gamma   90.00
#
_symmetry.space_group_name_H-M   'P 1'
#
loop_
_entity.id
_entity.type
_entity.pdbx_description
1 polymer ?
#
loop_
_entity_poly.entity_id
_entity_poly.type
_entity_poly.pdbx_seq_one_letter_code
_entity_poly.pdbx_strand_id
1 'polypeptide(L)'
;MKAGSKQFKEYVLDEKDYINDGGLIYKTRDIVSSYNKKRINGHFRRQIISFSQKRATKDKNDRDILIQNFTKKMNKDNLVSCDDLAGSKKYRFFKPINKGAFYELDIEKIQEDQKYDGYYVYETNRTDLSVKEVINLYSKQW
;
A
#
# COMPACT_ATOMS: atom_id res chain seq x y z
N MET A 1 0.25 -3.64 0.24
CA MET A 1 -0.64 -2.49 0.58
C MET A 1 -0.63 -2.20 2.08
N LYS A 2 -0.35 -0.95 2.51
CA LYS A 2 -0.08 -0.57 3.92
C LYS A 2 -1.29 -0.57 4.86
N ALA A 3 -2.49 -0.29 4.35
CA ALA A 3 -3.69 -0.07 5.15
C ALA A 3 -4.92 -0.71 4.48
N GLY A 4 -5.84 -1.24 5.28
CA GLY A 4 -7.06 -1.90 4.81
C GLY A 4 -7.37 -3.17 5.59
N SER A 5 -8.65 -3.50 5.72
CA SER A 5 -9.09 -4.79 6.27
C SER A 5 -8.64 -5.94 5.36
N LYS A 6 -8.54 -7.16 5.91
CA LYS A 6 -8.23 -8.37 5.12
C LYS A 6 -9.18 -8.52 3.92
N GLN A 7 -10.48 -8.36 4.16
CA GLN A 7 -11.50 -8.39 3.13
C GLN A 7 -11.29 -7.34 2.03
N PHE A 8 -10.83 -6.14 2.38
CA PHE A 8 -10.56 -5.12 1.36
C PHE A 8 -9.34 -5.46 0.51
N LYS A 9 -8.31 -6.02 1.13
CA LYS A 9 -7.12 -6.47 0.40
C LYS A 9 -7.45 -7.59 -0.60
N GLU A 10 -8.24 -8.56 -0.16
CA GLU A 10 -8.76 -9.63 -1.04
C GLU A 10 -9.58 -9.03 -2.19
N TYR A 11 -10.46 -8.05 -1.88
CA TYR A 11 -11.20 -7.32 -2.90
C TYR A 11 -10.30 -6.59 -3.91
N VAL A 12 -9.17 -6.01 -3.51
CA VAL A 12 -8.24 -5.34 -4.44
C VAL A 12 -7.62 -6.33 -5.41
N LEU A 13 -7.23 -7.52 -4.92
CA LEU A 13 -6.58 -8.56 -5.73
C LEU A 13 -7.56 -9.34 -6.61
N ASP A 14 -8.84 -9.36 -6.26
CA ASP A 14 -9.87 -9.97 -7.08
C ASP A 14 -9.95 -9.23 -8.43
N GLU A 15 -9.57 -9.89 -9.52
CA GLU A 15 -9.59 -9.32 -10.87
C GLU A 15 -11.02 -9.08 -11.39
N LYS A 16 -12.03 -9.61 -10.70
CA LYS A 16 -13.42 -9.35 -11.00
C LYS A 16 -13.74 -7.85 -10.93
N ASP A 17 -14.58 -7.41 -11.87
CA ASP A 17 -15.09 -6.05 -12.02
C ASP A 17 -14.04 -4.98 -12.43
N TYR A 18 -12.79 -5.36 -12.68
CA TYR A 18 -11.84 -4.46 -13.33
C TYR A 18 -12.23 -4.23 -14.78
N ILE A 19 -12.26 -2.96 -15.17
CA ILE A 19 -12.46 -2.52 -16.55
C ILE A 19 -11.20 -1.83 -17.06
N ASN A 20 -10.98 -1.92 -18.37
CA ASN A 20 -9.92 -1.23 -19.07
C ASN A 20 -10.53 -0.14 -19.94
N ASP A 21 -10.41 1.11 -19.50
CA ASP A 21 -10.87 2.30 -20.23
C ASP A 21 -9.66 3.06 -20.80
N GLY A 22 -9.39 2.86 -22.09
CA GLY A 22 -8.32 3.59 -22.79
C GLY A 22 -6.93 3.39 -22.17
N GLY A 23 -6.63 2.19 -21.65
CA GLY A 23 -5.37 1.86 -20.98
C GLY A 23 -5.36 2.11 -19.46
N LEU A 24 -6.44 2.65 -18.91
CA LEU A 24 -6.64 2.79 -17.47
C LEU A 24 -7.40 1.57 -16.94
N ILE A 25 -6.72 0.75 -16.14
CA ILE A 25 -7.32 -0.41 -15.49
C ILE A 25 -7.82 0.00 -14.11
N TYR A 26 -9.12 -0.14 -13.84
CA TYR A 26 -9.68 0.19 -12.54
C TYR A 26 -10.98 -0.55 -12.23
N LYS A 27 -11.35 -0.56 -10.96
CA LYS A 27 -12.70 -0.83 -10.50
C LYS A 27 -13.12 0.14 -9.41
N THR A 28 -14.42 0.27 -9.18
CA THR A 28 -14.97 1.22 -8.22
C THR A 28 -15.92 0.57 -7.24
N ARG A 29 -15.98 1.09 -6.02
CA ARG A 29 -17.04 0.79 -5.07
C ARG A 29 -17.37 2.01 -4.24
N ASP A 30 -18.60 2.07 -3.73
CA ASP A 30 -19.00 3.09 -2.77
C ASP A 30 -18.89 2.54 -1.35
N ILE A 31 -18.37 3.37 -0.45
CA ILE A 31 -18.24 3.07 0.96
C ILE A 31 -18.94 4.13 1.80
N VAL A 32 -19.47 3.71 2.95
CA VAL A 32 -20.05 4.63 3.92
C VAL A 32 -18.94 5.48 4.54
N SER A 33 -19.12 6.80 4.50
CA SER A 33 -18.23 7.73 5.17
C SER A 33 -18.45 7.67 6.68
N SER A 34 -17.36 7.57 7.42
CA SER A 34 -17.39 7.63 8.89
C SER A 34 -16.45 8.72 9.40
N TYR A 35 -16.93 9.48 10.38
CA TYR A 35 -16.12 10.39 11.17
C TYR A 35 -15.51 9.64 12.36
N ASN A 36 -14.23 9.90 12.64
CA ASN A 36 -13.46 9.23 13.69
C ASN A 36 -13.62 7.69 13.73
N LYS A 37 -13.77 7.07 12.54
CA LYS A 37 -13.91 5.61 12.34
C LYS A 37 -15.07 4.95 13.09
N LYS A 38 -16.04 5.73 13.63
CA LYS A 38 -17.10 5.21 14.50
C LYS A 38 -18.47 5.83 14.24
N ARG A 39 -18.56 7.06 13.75
CA ARG A 39 -19.85 7.73 13.49
C ARG A 39 -20.12 7.80 12.00
N ILE A 40 -21.08 7.01 11.54
CA ILE A 40 -21.63 7.11 10.19
C ILE A 40 -22.24 8.50 10.05
N ASN A 41 -21.81 9.25 9.05
CA ASN A 41 -22.28 10.63 8.82
C ASN A 41 -23.35 10.72 7.73
N GLY A 42 -23.87 9.58 7.26
CA GLY A 42 -24.89 9.52 6.20
C GLY A 42 -24.37 9.78 4.78
N HIS A 43 -23.08 10.08 4.62
CA HIS A 43 -22.48 10.32 3.31
C HIS A 43 -21.76 9.09 2.78
N PHE A 44 -21.59 9.03 1.46
CA PHE A 44 -20.82 8.00 0.78
C PHE A 44 -19.52 8.58 0.23
N ARG A 45 -18.51 7.72 0.09
CA ARG A 45 -17.28 8.02 -0.63
C ARG A 45 -17.09 6.98 -1.71
N ARG A 46 -16.65 7.44 -2.87
CA ARG A 46 -16.26 6.59 -3.96
C ARG A 46 -14.81 6.15 -3.75
N GLN A 47 -14.57 4.84 -3.75
CA GLN A 47 -13.25 4.26 -3.84
C GLN A 47 -12.99 3.81 -5.26
N ILE A 48 -11.86 4.23 -5.81
CA ILE A 48 -11.38 3.85 -7.14
C ILE A 48 -10.08 3.10 -6.94
N ILE A 49 -10.07 1.83 -7.31
CA ILE A 49 -8.90 0.97 -7.24
C ILE A 49 -8.36 0.89 -8.66
N SER A 50 -7.19 1.47 -8.87
CA SER A 50 -6.51 1.49 -10.15
C SER A 50 -5.31 0.54 -10.14
N PHE A 51 -4.98 0.00 -11.30
CA PHE A 51 -3.75 -0.75 -11.52
C PHE A 51 -2.93 -0.12 -12.66
N SER A 52 -1.60 -0.06 -12.50
CA SER A 52 -0.71 0.25 -13.61
C SER A 52 0.67 -0.39 -13.47
N GLN A 53 1.24 -0.81 -14.60
CA GLN A 53 2.57 -1.41 -14.65
C GLN A 53 3.69 -0.43 -14.21
N LYS A 54 3.53 0.86 -14.55
CA LYS A 54 4.44 1.92 -14.10
C LYS A 54 4.48 1.98 -12.57
N ARG A 55 3.32 1.88 -11.93
CA ARG A 55 3.21 1.87 -10.48
C ARG A 55 3.79 0.58 -9.88
N ALA A 56 3.58 -0.57 -10.51
CA ALA A 56 4.14 -1.84 -10.05
C ALA A 56 5.66 -1.80 -9.99
N THR A 57 6.28 -1.24 -11.03
CA THR A 57 7.75 -1.07 -11.09
C THR A 57 8.25 -0.14 -10.00
N LYS A 58 7.55 0.99 -9.76
CA LYS A 58 7.88 1.92 -8.69
C LYS A 58 7.75 1.28 -7.31
N ASP A 59 6.64 0.60 -7.03
CA ASP A 59 6.38 -0.02 -5.73
C ASP A 59 7.40 -1.14 -5.43
N LYS A 60 7.77 -1.93 -6.45
CA LYS A 60 8.86 -2.90 -6.37
C LYS A 60 10.18 -2.22 -6.01
N ASN A 61 10.58 -1.19 -6.74
CA ASN A 61 11.84 -0.48 -6.48
C ASN A 61 11.86 0.14 -5.07
N ASP A 62 10.75 0.78 -4.65
CA ASP A 62 10.62 1.33 -3.30
C ASP A 62 10.76 0.24 -2.22
N ARG A 63 10.25 -0.97 -2.47
CA ARG A 63 10.43 -2.12 -1.58
C ARG A 63 11.87 -2.63 -1.58
N ASP A 64 12.49 -2.77 -2.75
CA ASP A 64 13.86 -3.25 -2.89
C ASP A 64 14.86 -2.31 -2.18
N ILE A 65 14.65 -0.99 -2.27
CA ILE A 65 15.43 0.01 -1.51
C ILE A 65 15.33 -0.24 0.01
N LEU A 66 14.14 -0.55 0.53
CA LEU A 66 13.97 -0.84 1.96
C LEU A 66 14.70 -2.12 2.39
N ILE A 67 14.64 -3.16 1.56
CA ILE A 67 15.34 -4.43 1.79
C ILE A 67 16.86 -4.22 1.74
N GLN A 68 17.35 -3.46 0.76
CA GLN A 68 18.77 -3.14 0.64
C GLN A 68 19.28 -2.31 1.83
N ASN A 69 18.50 -1.34 2.31
CA ASN A 69 18.86 -0.55 3.48
C ASN A 69 18.99 -1.40 4.75
N PHE A 70 18.14 -2.41 4.91
CA PHE A 70 18.29 -3.40 5.97
C PHE A 70 19.55 -4.24 5.77
N THR A 71 19.73 -4.77 4.55
CA THR A 71 20.85 -5.66 4.19
C THR A 71 22.20 -5.03 4.46
N LYS A 72 22.35 -3.73 4.18
CA LYS A 72 23.58 -2.97 4.44
C LYS A 72 23.95 -2.87 5.93
N LYS A 73 22.99 -3.07 6.83
CA LYS A 73 23.19 -3.00 8.29
C LYS A 73 23.20 -4.39 8.94
N MET A 74 23.04 -5.46 8.15
CA MET A 74 23.01 -6.82 8.69
C MET A 74 24.39 -7.22 9.22
N ASN A 75 24.39 -7.87 10.37
CA ASN A 75 25.54 -8.58 10.90
C ASN A 75 25.71 -9.96 10.21
N LYS A 76 26.71 -10.74 10.64
CA LYS A 76 26.99 -12.08 10.09
C LYS A 76 25.84 -13.08 10.25
N ASP A 77 24.92 -12.82 11.17
CA ASP A 77 23.76 -13.68 11.47
C ASP A 77 22.50 -13.21 10.69
N ASN A 78 22.64 -12.28 9.74
CA ASN A 78 21.53 -11.65 9.02
C ASN A 78 20.57 -10.85 9.91
N LEU A 79 21.07 -10.33 11.04
CA LEU A 79 20.31 -9.54 11.99
C LEU A 79 20.79 -8.09 12.02
N VAL A 80 19.89 -7.17 12.34
CA VAL A 80 20.21 -5.75 12.57
C VAL A 80 19.96 -5.42 14.03
N SER A 81 20.94 -4.81 14.71
CA SER A 81 20.78 -4.35 16.10
C SER A 81 19.81 -3.16 16.19
N CYS A 82 19.10 -3.02 17.31
CA CYS A 82 18.25 -1.86 17.56
C CYS A 82 19.03 -0.53 17.53
N ASP A 83 20.31 -0.55 17.93
CA ASP A 83 21.16 0.65 17.96
C ASP A 83 21.48 1.14 16.54
N ASP A 84 21.69 0.21 15.60
CA ASP A 84 21.94 0.52 14.18
C ASP A 84 20.69 1.06 13.47
N LEU A 85 19.51 0.95 14.10
CA LEU A 85 18.24 1.40 13.57
C LEU A 85 17.87 2.83 13.97
N ALA A 86 18.62 3.45 14.90
CA ALA A 86 18.41 4.82 15.34
C ALA A 86 18.44 5.79 14.14
N GLY A 87 17.29 6.39 13.80
CA GLY A 87 17.12 7.35 12.71
C GLY A 87 16.47 6.80 11.43
N SER A 88 16.44 5.47 11.21
CA SER A 88 15.75 4.89 10.05
C SER A 88 14.26 4.70 10.31
N LYS A 89 13.48 5.79 10.19
CA LYS A 89 12.01 5.70 10.11
C LYS A 89 11.62 4.97 8.82
N LYS A 90 11.50 3.63 8.87
CA LYS A 90 10.51 2.79 8.13
C LYS A 90 10.80 1.29 8.33
N TYR A 91 10.37 0.78 9.49
CA TYR A 91 10.35 -0.64 9.89
C TYR A 91 9.29 -1.48 9.14
N ARG A 92 9.02 -1.22 7.86
CA ARG A 92 7.87 -1.83 7.18
C ARG A 92 7.96 -3.37 7.16
N PHE A 93 9.15 -3.89 6.95
CA PHE A 93 9.45 -5.31 6.78
C PHE A 93 10.39 -5.85 7.85
N PHE A 94 10.53 -5.17 9.00
CA PHE A 94 11.47 -5.61 10.03
C PHE A 94 10.66 -6.29 11.13
N LYS A 95 11.06 -7.51 11.48
CA LYS A 95 10.43 -8.32 12.52
C LYS A 95 11.35 -8.32 13.75
N PRO A 96 10.89 -7.79 14.90
CA PRO A 96 11.70 -7.78 16.11
C PRO A 96 11.87 -9.21 16.65
N ILE A 97 13.08 -9.51 17.09
CA ILE A 97 13.45 -10.74 17.77
C ILE A 97 14.12 -10.38 19.10
N ASN A 98 14.25 -11.35 20.02
CA ASN A 98 14.86 -11.13 21.34
C ASN A 98 14.32 -9.88 22.06
N LYS A 99 12.99 -9.76 22.16
CA LYS A 99 12.30 -8.62 22.78
C LYS A 99 12.63 -7.25 22.15
N GLY A 100 13.06 -7.25 20.88
CA GLY A 100 13.37 -6.02 20.12
C GLY A 100 14.83 -5.58 20.18
N ALA A 101 15.72 -6.41 20.73
CA ALA A 101 17.18 -6.16 20.68
C ALA A 101 17.74 -6.28 19.26
N PHE A 102 17.19 -7.22 18.47
CA PHE A 102 17.57 -7.43 17.09
C PHE A 102 16.33 -7.49 16.20
N TYR A 103 16.57 -7.35 14.90
CA TYR A 103 15.55 -7.40 13.88
C TYR A 103 16.00 -8.33 12.75
N GLU A 104 15.05 -9.06 12.19
CA GLU A 104 15.18 -9.84 10.96
C GLU A 104 14.25 -9.29 9.87
N LEU A 105 14.45 -9.68 8.61
CA LEU A 105 13.49 -9.37 7.55
C LEU A 105 12.24 -10.25 7.67
N ASP A 106 11.08 -9.61 7.62
CA ASP A 106 9.77 -10.25 7.55
C ASP A 106 9.46 -10.66 6.10
N ILE A 107 9.94 -11.84 5.72
CA ILE A 107 9.81 -12.38 4.35
C ILE A 107 8.34 -12.56 3.96
N GLU A 108 7.49 -13.05 4.88
CA GLU A 108 6.06 -13.24 4.62
C GLU A 108 5.38 -11.92 4.28
N LYS A 109 5.71 -10.85 5.03
CA LYS A 109 5.18 -9.52 4.77
C LYS A 109 5.71 -8.88 3.50
N ILE A 110 6.95 -9.18 3.10
CA ILE A 110 7.52 -8.76 1.82
C ILE A 110 6.75 -9.41 0.66
N GLN A 111 6.56 -10.73 0.72
CA GLN A 111 5.82 -11.50 -0.28
C GLN A 111 4.37 -11.05 -0.37
N GLU A 112 3.73 -10.82 0.78
CA GLU A 112 2.37 -10.30 0.82
C GLU A 112 2.31 -8.90 0.22
N ASP A 113 3.26 -8.01 0.52
CA ASP A 113 3.24 -6.66 -0.03
C ASP A 113 3.43 -6.62 -1.54
N GLN A 114 4.28 -7.51 -2.07
CA GLN A 114 4.56 -7.66 -3.49
C GLN A 114 3.30 -7.95 -4.32
N LYS A 115 2.32 -8.69 -3.78
CA LYS A 115 1.06 -8.98 -4.48
C LYS A 115 0.27 -7.72 -4.87
N TYR A 116 0.49 -6.62 -4.14
CA TYR A 116 -0.24 -5.37 -4.36
C TYR A 116 0.54 -4.35 -5.18
N ASP A 117 1.69 -4.73 -5.75
CA ASP A 117 2.45 -3.84 -6.62
C ASP A 117 1.59 -3.38 -7.79
N GLY A 118 1.53 -2.07 -8.01
CA GLY A 118 0.78 -1.49 -9.12
C GLY A 118 -0.62 -1.06 -8.77
N TYR A 119 -1.17 -1.54 -7.65
CA TYR A 119 -2.48 -1.13 -7.18
C TYR A 119 -2.40 0.18 -6.39
N TYR A 120 -3.32 1.09 -6.68
CA TYR A 120 -3.50 2.31 -5.91
C TYR A 120 -4.98 2.62 -5.72
N VAL A 121 -5.31 3.05 -4.50
CA VAL A 121 -6.68 3.36 -4.11
C VAL A 121 -6.82 4.86 -3.94
N TYR A 122 -7.72 5.45 -4.73
CA TYR A 122 -8.20 6.80 -4.55
C TYR A 122 -9.51 6.76 -3.76
N GLU A 123 -9.65 7.62 -2.76
CA GLU A 123 -10.93 7.86 -2.09
C GLU A 123 -11.36 9.30 -2.35
N THR A 124 -12.59 9.48 -2.81
CA THR A 124 -13.13 10.82 -3.05
C THR A 124 -14.60 10.92 -2.67
N ASN A 125 -15.02 12.11 -2.29
CA ASN A 125 -16.43 12.48 -2.15
C ASN A 125 -16.98 13.17 -3.41
N ARG A 126 -16.16 13.36 -4.44
CA ARG A 126 -16.56 13.98 -5.71
C ARG A 126 -17.29 12.96 -6.58
N THR A 127 -18.60 13.10 -6.66
CA THR A 127 -19.48 12.27 -7.50
C THR A 127 -19.67 12.86 -8.90
N ASP A 128 -19.30 14.12 -9.08
CA ASP A 128 -19.40 14.90 -10.32
C ASP A 128 -18.27 14.57 -11.32
N LEU A 129 -17.18 13.95 -10.86
CA LEU A 129 -16.01 13.65 -11.68
C LEU A 129 -16.03 12.21 -12.18
N SER A 130 -15.62 12.02 -13.43
CA SER A 130 -15.29 10.70 -13.96
C SER A 130 -14.07 10.10 -13.26
N VAL A 131 -13.90 8.79 -13.38
CA VAL A 131 -12.76 8.09 -12.77
C VAL A 131 -11.42 8.64 -13.30
N LYS A 132 -11.34 8.91 -14.60
CA LYS A 132 -10.14 9.47 -15.23
C LYS A 132 -9.80 10.86 -14.68
N GLU A 133 -10.81 11.71 -14.48
CA GLU A 133 -10.62 13.04 -13.90
C GLU A 133 -10.16 12.97 -12.44
N VAL A 134 -10.76 12.09 -11.64
CA VAL A 134 -10.35 11.86 -10.24
C VAL A 134 -8.87 11.43 -10.19
N ILE A 135 -8.49 10.43 -10.98
CA ILE A 135 -7.11 9.93 -11.01
C ILE A 135 -6.14 11.04 -11.44
N ASN A 136 -6.45 11.79 -12.50
CA ASN A 136 -5.61 12.89 -12.96
C ASN A 136 -5.45 13.98 -11.89
N LEU A 137 -6.55 14.35 -11.22
CA LEU A 137 -6.55 15.35 -10.15
C LEU A 137 -5.64 14.95 -8.97
N TYR A 138 -5.80 13.74 -8.46
CA TYR A 138 -5.05 13.29 -7.28
C TYR A 138 -3.64 12.79 -7.61
N SER A 139 -3.37 12.33 -8.85
CA SER A 139 -2.03 11.89 -9.27
C SER A 139 -0.99 13.01 -9.23
N LYS A 140 -1.41 14.27 -9.28
CA LYS A 140 -0.52 15.45 -9.24
C LYS A 140 -0.13 15.88 -7.82
N GLN A 141 -0.76 15.31 -6.79
CA GLN A 141 -0.54 15.75 -5.41
C GLN A 141 0.64 15.05 -4.72
N TRP A 142 1.28 14.06 -5.37
CA TRP A 142 2.34 13.22 -4.78
C TRP A 142 3.33 12.71 -5.82
#